data_AF-A0A496PX00-F1
#
_entry.id   AF-A0A496PX00-F1
#
_cell.length_a   1.000
_cell.length_b   1.000
_cell.length_c   1.000
_cell.angle_alpha   90.00
_cell.angle_beta   90.00
_cell.angle_gamma   90.00
#
_symmetry.space_group_name_H-M   'P 1'
#
loop_
_entity.id
_entity.type
_entity.pdbx_description
1 polymer ?
#
loop_
_entity_poly.entity_id
_entity_poly.type
_entity_poly.pdbx_seq_one_letter_code
_entity_poly.pdbx_strand_id
1 'polypeptide(L)'
;AVEVSAGGRHFLINGGKWRYTTSDPDADWMPLARYFKTTASYNCVLVNGYGQIFGDAGGHMLTTEQFDYADGVFKAGFGEEVPGRDEKLFRERGLSTLMENRLPGVTHRRQVFFAKPHGWIVRDTIEGPGVTHADQLWHFFEGPIRSIDDLGVTWATDFPDVNLMVKSLGEEKIEAHLYEGQEAPFFAGWHCPYYDQLRPAPEVRYTIRHSGRIVFHTLLLPVEGPVSEAPHFVYSDNNYDVRWGELDLRIHAPTDGDWSLV
;
A
#
# COMPACT_ATOMS: atom_id res chain seq x y z
N ALA A 1 -2.97 -0.78 6.46
CA ALA A 1 -2.37 -1.62 5.40
C ALA A 1 -3.43 -2.55 4.84
N VAL A 2 -3.23 -3.09 3.63
CA VAL A 2 -4.17 -4.03 2.96
C VAL A 2 -3.43 -5.33 2.67
N GLU A 3 -4.07 -6.48 2.89
CA GLU A 3 -3.58 -7.79 2.42
C GLU A 3 -4.64 -8.40 1.52
N VAL A 4 -4.23 -9.04 0.43
CA VAL A 4 -5.14 -9.55 -0.61
C VAL A 4 -4.88 -11.03 -0.83
N SER A 5 -5.97 -11.80 -0.75
CA SER A 5 -5.98 -13.22 -1.09
C SER A 5 -7.20 -13.52 -1.95
N ALA A 6 -7.02 -14.34 -2.97
CA ALA A 6 -8.09 -14.75 -3.89
C ALA A 6 -7.73 -16.10 -4.52
N GLY A 7 -8.74 -16.90 -4.88
CA GLY A 7 -8.52 -18.21 -5.50
C GLY A 7 -7.65 -19.17 -4.67
N GLY A 8 -7.65 -19.03 -3.34
CA GLY A 8 -6.81 -19.85 -2.44
C GLY A 8 -5.34 -19.43 -2.36
N ARG A 9 -4.95 -18.30 -2.96
CA ARG A 9 -3.58 -17.77 -2.98
C ARG A 9 -3.47 -16.45 -2.21
N HIS A 10 -2.37 -16.26 -1.49
CA HIS A 10 -1.98 -14.96 -0.94
C HIS A 10 -1.20 -14.18 -2.00
N PHE A 11 -1.68 -12.99 -2.36
CA PHE A 11 -1.03 -12.13 -3.34
C PHE A 11 -0.28 -11.00 -2.66
N LEU A 12 -0.99 -10.12 -1.95
CA LEU A 12 -0.42 -8.98 -1.27
C LEU A 12 -0.36 -9.23 0.23
N ILE A 13 0.80 -8.98 0.82
CA ILE A 13 1.11 -9.27 2.22
C ILE A 13 1.90 -8.12 2.83
N ASN A 14 1.95 -8.02 4.15
CA ASN A 14 2.95 -7.16 4.80
C ASN A 14 4.31 -7.87 4.85
N GLY A 15 5.41 -7.11 4.93
CA GLY A 15 6.77 -7.63 4.89
C GLY A 15 7.13 -8.60 6.02
N GLY A 16 6.33 -8.68 7.10
CA GLY A 16 6.51 -9.62 8.19
C GLY A 16 7.40 -9.09 9.31
N LYS A 17 8.03 -9.99 10.07
CA LYS A 17 8.91 -9.65 11.20
C LYS A 17 10.12 -10.57 11.18
N TRP A 18 11.32 -10.01 11.11
CA TRP A 18 12.53 -10.81 10.97
C TRP A 18 13.24 -11.12 12.30
N ARG A 19 13.76 -10.09 12.98
CA ARG A 19 14.57 -10.25 14.20
C ARG A 19 14.19 -9.26 15.29
N TYR A 20 14.47 -9.61 16.54
CA TYR A 20 14.35 -8.67 17.65
C TYR A 20 15.38 -7.56 17.51
N THR A 21 14.94 -6.31 17.66
CA THR A 21 15.81 -5.13 17.56
C THR A 21 16.34 -4.68 18.92
N THR A 22 16.27 -5.54 19.94
CA THR A 22 16.61 -5.22 21.34
C THR A 22 17.93 -5.83 21.80
N SER A 23 18.53 -6.70 21.00
CA SER A 23 19.66 -7.55 21.39
C SER A 23 21.02 -6.88 21.16
N ASP A 24 21.21 -6.25 20.00
CA ASP A 24 22.48 -5.61 19.61
C ASP A 24 22.20 -4.44 18.64
N PRO A 25 22.23 -3.18 19.11
CA PRO A 25 21.90 -2.01 18.29
C PRO A 25 22.88 -1.77 17.13
N ASP A 26 24.10 -2.28 17.23
CA ASP A 26 25.19 -2.03 16.27
C ASP A 26 25.37 -3.20 15.28
N ALA A 27 24.52 -4.22 15.36
CA ALA A 27 24.60 -5.35 14.46
C ALA A 27 24.32 -4.93 13.00
N ASP A 28 25.10 -5.49 12.05
CA ASP A 28 24.97 -5.19 10.61
C ASP A 28 23.56 -5.45 10.05
N TRP A 29 22.82 -6.40 10.65
CA TRP A 29 21.44 -6.74 10.26
C TRP A 29 20.38 -5.80 10.86
N MET A 30 20.75 -4.91 11.79
CA MET A 30 19.82 -4.04 12.51
C MET A 30 19.03 -3.10 11.58
N PRO A 31 19.63 -2.44 10.56
CA PRO A 31 18.88 -1.57 9.65
C PRO A 31 17.74 -2.32 8.93
N LEU A 32 18.01 -3.52 8.42
CA LEU A 32 17.00 -4.34 7.76
C LEU A 32 15.95 -4.87 8.75
N ALA A 33 16.34 -5.24 9.98
CA ALA A 33 15.37 -5.61 11.01
C ALA A 33 14.45 -4.44 11.42
N ARG A 34 14.95 -3.20 11.40
CA ARG A 34 14.14 -1.99 11.61
C ARG A 34 13.19 -1.73 10.45
N TYR A 35 13.62 -1.93 9.21
CA TYR A 35 12.77 -1.78 8.01
C TYR A 35 11.42 -2.49 8.16
N PHE A 36 11.38 -3.75 8.63
CA PHE A 36 10.15 -4.53 8.84
C PHE A 36 9.17 -3.97 9.88
N LYS A 37 9.59 -2.96 10.65
CA LYS A 37 8.74 -2.25 11.63
C LYS A 37 8.23 -0.91 11.12
N THR A 38 8.77 -0.43 10.00
CA THR A 38 8.41 0.87 9.42
C THR A 38 7.23 0.74 8.46
N THR A 39 6.57 1.85 8.14
CA THR A 39 5.51 1.89 7.12
C THR A 39 5.98 1.36 5.76
N ALA A 40 7.28 1.45 5.44
CA ALA A 40 7.85 1.04 4.17
C ALA A 40 7.79 -0.48 3.92
N SER A 41 7.48 -1.29 4.93
CA SER A 41 7.30 -2.75 4.79
C SER A 41 5.83 -3.18 4.80
N TYR A 42 4.89 -2.27 4.56
CA TYR A 42 3.45 -2.54 4.57
C TYR A 42 2.80 -1.98 3.30
N ASN A 43 1.69 -2.61 2.88
CA ASN A 43 0.88 -2.14 1.74
C ASN A 43 0.16 -0.84 2.10
N CYS A 44 0.87 0.28 2.03
CA CYS A 44 0.51 1.60 2.56
C CYS A 44 1.11 2.70 1.68
N VAL A 45 1.28 3.90 2.24
CA VAL A 45 1.92 5.03 1.56
C VAL A 45 3.07 5.61 2.39
N LEU A 46 4.12 6.08 1.73
CA LEU A 46 5.14 6.98 2.27
C LEU A 46 4.88 8.39 1.73
N VAL A 47 5.19 9.41 2.53
CA VAL A 47 5.05 10.82 2.12
C VAL A 47 6.38 11.51 2.28
N ASN A 48 6.90 12.07 1.19
CA ASN A 48 8.27 12.57 1.10
C ASN A 48 9.35 11.56 1.53
N GLY A 49 9.10 10.26 1.35
CA GLY A 49 9.95 9.17 1.85
C GLY A 49 9.76 8.84 3.35
N TYR A 50 8.94 9.60 4.07
CA TYR A 50 8.67 9.38 5.50
C TYR A 50 7.52 8.40 5.72
N GLY A 51 7.63 7.61 6.79
CA GLY A 51 6.56 6.72 7.26
C GLY A 51 5.57 7.42 8.17
N GLN A 52 4.47 6.75 8.49
CA GLN A 52 3.51 7.23 9.47
C GLN A 52 4.14 7.26 10.87
N ILE A 53 3.91 8.34 11.63
CA ILE A 53 4.30 8.36 13.04
C ILE A 53 3.33 7.51 13.88
N PHE A 54 3.64 7.29 15.17
CA PHE A 54 2.69 6.62 16.05
C PHE A 54 1.41 7.46 16.24
N GLY A 55 0.28 6.84 15.92
CA GLY A 55 -1.04 7.43 16.07
C GLY A 55 -2.10 6.43 15.67
N ASP A 56 -3.33 6.68 16.11
CA ASP A 56 -4.47 5.82 15.79
C ASP A 56 -5.20 6.42 14.58
N ALA A 57 -5.63 5.57 13.66
CA ALA A 57 -6.50 5.96 12.55
C ALA A 57 -7.97 5.88 13.01
N GLY A 58 -8.77 6.86 12.61
CA GLY A 58 -10.23 6.78 12.72
C GLY A 58 -10.83 6.20 11.45
N GLY A 59 -12.06 5.72 11.50
CA GLY A 59 -12.70 5.17 10.31
C GLY A 59 -14.01 4.44 10.60
N HIS A 60 -14.65 3.97 9.54
CA HIS A 60 -15.83 3.12 9.60
C HIS A 60 -15.86 2.14 8.44
N MET A 61 -16.75 1.15 8.56
CA MET A 61 -17.00 0.15 7.54
C MET A 61 -18.50 0.00 7.30
N LEU A 62 -18.86 -0.27 6.05
CA LEU A 62 -20.20 -0.62 5.59
C LEU A 62 -20.10 -1.96 4.85
N THR A 63 -20.97 -2.90 5.20
CA THR A 63 -21.05 -4.21 4.56
C THR A 63 -22.46 -4.42 4.01
N THR A 64 -22.53 -4.83 2.75
CA THR A 64 -23.78 -5.18 2.06
C THR A 64 -23.66 -6.55 1.40
N GLU A 65 -24.75 -7.03 0.80
CA GLU A 65 -24.72 -8.28 0.03
C GLU A 65 -23.82 -8.17 -1.23
N GLN A 66 -23.76 -7.00 -1.86
CA GLN A 66 -23.09 -6.81 -3.15
C GLN A 66 -21.70 -6.19 -3.04
N PHE A 67 -21.44 -5.42 -1.98
CA PHE A 67 -20.16 -4.76 -1.77
C PHE A 67 -19.84 -4.53 -0.29
N ASP A 68 -18.56 -4.32 -0.01
CA ASP A 68 -18.09 -3.74 1.25
C ASP A 68 -17.37 -2.43 0.99
N TYR A 69 -17.46 -1.50 1.93
CA TYR A 69 -16.75 -0.23 1.91
C TYR A 69 -16.07 0.01 3.26
N ALA A 70 -14.84 0.50 3.24
CA ALA A 70 -14.10 0.91 4.41
C ALA A 70 -13.46 2.28 4.17
N ASP A 71 -13.54 3.15 5.15
CA ASP A 71 -12.90 4.47 5.14
C ASP A 71 -12.01 4.60 6.37
N GLY A 72 -10.74 4.93 6.18
CA GLY A 72 -9.76 5.11 7.25
C GLY A 72 -9.01 6.42 7.07
N VAL A 73 -8.93 7.22 8.12
CA VAL A 73 -8.25 8.53 8.14
C VAL A 73 -7.19 8.55 9.23
N PHE A 74 -5.94 8.73 8.81
CA PHE A 74 -4.78 8.88 9.68
C PHE A 74 -4.27 10.33 9.65
N LYS A 75 -4.23 10.98 10.83
CA LYS A 75 -3.96 12.43 10.96
C LYS A 75 -2.72 12.77 11.79
N ALA A 76 -1.98 11.77 12.26
CA ALA A 76 -0.84 12.04 13.15
C ALA A 76 0.37 12.64 12.41
N GLY A 77 0.43 12.49 11.09
CA GLY A 77 1.52 13.01 10.25
C GLY A 77 2.59 11.97 9.96
N PHE A 78 3.64 12.41 9.27
CA PHE A 78 4.68 11.53 8.73
C PHE A 78 6.06 11.96 9.22
N GLY A 79 6.93 10.99 9.46
CA GLY A 79 8.24 11.22 10.04
C GLY A 79 9.18 10.04 9.93
N GLU A 80 10.25 10.12 10.70
CA GLU A 80 11.31 9.13 10.72
C GLU A 80 11.70 8.77 12.16
N GLU A 81 12.31 7.60 12.30
CA GLU A 81 12.97 7.23 13.55
C GLU A 81 14.22 8.10 13.73
N VAL A 82 14.38 8.64 14.93
CA VAL A 82 15.58 9.40 15.33
C VAL A 82 16.24 8.75 16.55
N PRO A 83 17.55 8.94 16.77
CA PRO A 83 18.22 8.40 17.94
C PRO A 83 17.56 8.84 19.25
N GLY A 84 17.23 7.87 20.10
CA GLY A 84 16.64 8.13 21.41
C GLY A 84 15.57 7.12 21.79
N ARG A 85 14.89 7.39 22.91
CA ARG A 85 13.80 6.57 23.42
C ARG A 85 12.63 7.43 23.84
N ASP A 86 11.45 7.09 23.37
CA ASP A 86 10.21 7.69 23.88
C ASP A 86 9.76 6.95 25.15
N GLU A 87 10.13 7.49 26.32
CA GLU A 87 9.77 6.93 27.62
C GLU A 87 8.27 6.92 27.89
N LYS A 88 7.51 7.86 27.29
CA LYS A 88 6.05 7.89 27.44
C LYS A 88 5.43 6.77 26.61
N LEU A 89 5.80 6.68 25.34
CA LEU A 89 5.33 5.62 24.45
C LEU A 89 5.72 4.23 24.96
N PHE A 90 6.91 4.10 25.56
CA PHE A 90 7.34 2.85 26.15
C PHE A 90 6.43 2.43 27.31
N ARG A 91 6.06 3.37 28.20
CA ARG A 91 5.14 3.09 29.30
C ARG A 91 3.71 2.79 28.83
N GLU A 92 3.23 3.50 27.81
CA GLU A 92 1.83 3.41 27.36
C GLU A 92 1.58 2.25 26.39
N ARG A 93 2.54 1.97 25.51
CA ARG A 93 2.38 1.04 24.38
C ARG A 93 3.49 0.00 24.27
N GLY A 94 4.48 0.00 25.16
CA GLY A 94 5.63 -0.92 25.12
C GLY A 94 6.58 -0.68 23.94
N LEU A 95 6.45 0.47 23.26
CA LEU A 95 7.27 0.85 22.11
C LEU A 95 8.31 1.88 22.54
N SER A 96 9.59 1.62 22.29
CA SER A 96 10.69 2.51 22.68
C SER A 96 11.15 3.47 21.58
N THR A 97 10.75 3.23 20.32
CA THR A 97 11.21 4.01 19.16
C THR A 97 10.83 5.48 19.32
N LEU A 98 11.81 6.37 19.21
CA LEU A 98 11.58 7.81 19.15
C LEU A 98 11.38 8.22 17.68
N MET A 99 10.24 8.84 17.38
CA MET A 99 9.90 9.33 16.05
C MET A 99 9.86 10.86 16.05
N GLU A 100 10.49 11.48 15.05
CA GLU A 100 10.34 12.92 14.81
C GLU A 100 9.33 13.15 13.69
N ASN A 101 8.28 13.93 13.98
CA ASN A 101 7.26 14.28 12.98
C ASN A 101 7.80 15.36 12.04
N ARG A 102 8.16 14.96 10.82
CA ARG A 102 8.70 15.84 9.77
C ARG A 102 7.60 16.57 9.01
N LEU A 103 6.39 16.00 8.99
CA LEU A 103 5.24 16.50 8.26
C LEU A 103 4.00 16.56 9.17
N PRO A 104 4.01 17.42 10.20
CA PRO A 104 2.88 17.59 11.08
C PRO A 104 1.68 18.15 10.31
N GLY A 105 0.49 17.60 10.55
CA GLY A 105 -0.75 18.03 9.90
C GLY A 105 -1.00 17.42 8.52
N VAL A 106 -0.09 16.60 7.99
CA VAL A 106 -0.40 15.77 6.81
C VAL A 106 -1.36 14.65 7.20
N THR A 107 -2.42 14.52 6.41
CA THR A 107 -3.45 13.49 6.55
C THR A 107 -3.32 12.48 5.43
N HIS A 108 -3.52 11.22 5.75
CA HIS A 108 -3.71 10.14 4.78
C HIS A 108 -5.07 9.50 5.01
N ARG A 109 -5.92 9.54 3.99
CA ARG A 109 -7.20 8.84 3.95
C ARG A 109 -7.13 7.70 2.95
N ARG A 110 -7.49 6.49 3.38
CA ARG A 110 -7.64 5.32 2.53
C ARG A 110 -9.09 4.90 2.51
N GLN A 111 -9.68 4.88 1.32
CA GLN A 111 -10.99 4.31 1.06
C GLN A 111 -10.82 3.02 0.27
N VAL A 112 -11.46 1.94 0.72
CA VAL A 112 -11.41 0.62 0.10
C VAL A 112 -12.82 0.17 -0.22
N PHE A 113 -13.05 -0.21 -1.45
CA PHE A 113 -14.33 -0.73 -1.92
C PHE A 113 -14.13 -2.13 -2.49
N PHE A 114 -14.80 -3.12 -1.93
CA PHE A 114 -14.80 -4.49 -2.42
C PHE A 114 -16.10 -4.75 -3.18
N ALA A 115 -16.04 -4.86 -4.51
CA ALA A 115 -17.17 -5.30 -5.32
C ALA A 115 -17.21 -6.83 -5.30
N LYS A 116 -18.18 -7.43 -4.60
CA LYS A 116 -18.21 -8.89 -4.41
C LYS A 116 -18.67 -9.60 -5.68
N PRO A 117 -18.06 -10.73 -6.07
CA PRO A 117 -16.83 -11.35 -5.53
C PRO A 117 -15.56 -10.91 -6.30
N HIS A 118 -15.62 -9.83 -7.06
CA HIS A 118 -14.73 -9.55 -8.18
C HIS A 118 -13.37 -8.97 -7.77
N GLY A 119 -13.33 -7.92 -6.95
CA GLY A 119 -12.08 -7.24 -6.65
C GLY A 119 -12.26 -5.93 -5.91
N TRP A 120 -11.15 -5.21 -5.72
CA TRP A 120 -11.11 -4.02 -4.89
C TRP A 120 -10.70 -2.77 -5.66
N ILE A 121 -11.27 -1.65 -5.28
CA ILE A 121 -10.76 -0.32 -5.59
C ILE A 121 -10.25 0.30 -4.30
N VAL A 122 -9.04 0.85 -4.34
CA VAL A 122 -8.43 1.58 -3.24
C VAL A 122 -8.18 3.01 -3.70
N ARG A 123 -8.68 3.99 -2.94
CA ARG A 123 -8.31 5.40 -3.09
C ARG A 123 -7.50 5.85 -1.90
N ASP A 124 -6.23 6.20 -2.14
CA ASP A 124 -5.39 6.87 -1.16
C ASP A 124 -5.37 8.36 -1.46
N THR A 125 -5.81 9.18 -0.51
CA THR A 125 -5.72 10.65 -0.58
C THR A 125 -4.75 11.12 0.48
N ILE A 126 -3.69 11.80 0.05
CA ILE A 126 -2.68 12.43 0.90
C ILE A 126 -2.79 13.94 0.72
N GLU A 127 -2.92 14.66 1.82
CA GLU A 127 -3.00 16.12 1.77
C GLU A 127 -2.43 16.76 3.03
N GLY A 128 -1.88 17.96 2.87
CA GLY A 128 -1.39 18.75 3.98
C GLY A 128 -0.15 19.58 3.62
N PRO A 129 0.38 20.34 4.60
CA PRO A 129 1.53 21.19 4.38
C PRO A 129 2.79 20.36 4.11
N GLY A 130 3.62 20.84 3.17
CA GLY A 130 4.94 20.27 2.91
C GLY A 130 4.95 18.97 2.10
N VAL A 131 3.80 18.45 1.66
CA VAL A 131 3.73 17.31 0.73
C VAL A 131 4.36 17.71 -0.61
N THR A 132 5.31 16.91 -1.10
CA THR A 132 5.98 17.11 -2.40
C THR A 132 5.98 15.85 -3.28
N HIS A 133 5.89 14.68 -2.65
CA HIS A 133 5.64 13.42 -3.32
C HIS A 133 5.08 12.39 -2.34
N ALA A 134 4.48 11.34 -2.89
CA ALA A 134 4.08 10.16 -2.14
C ALA A 134 4.40 8.90 -2.93
N ASP A 135 4.66 7.82 -2.21
CA ASP A 135 4.88 6.48 -2.75
C ASP A 135 3.80 5.55 -2.21
N GLN A 136 3.06 4.88 -3.08
CA GLN A 136 2.15 3.80 -2.73
C GLN A 136 2.86 2.45 -2.93
N LEU A 137 2.88 1.62 -1.89
CA LEU A 137 3.66 0.39 -1.85
C LEU A 137 2.75 -0.84 -1.89
N TRP A 138 3.12 -1.82 -2.72
CA TRP A 138 2.45 -3.11 -2.85
C TRP A 138 3.48 -4.24 -2.81
N HIS A 139 3.57 -4.92 -1.68
CA HIS A 139 4.45 -6.06 -1.45
C HIS A 139 3.71 -7.37 -1.75
N PHE A 140 4.31 -8.18 -2.62
CA PHE A 140 3.76 -9.45 -3.03
C PHE A 140 4.40 -10.60 -2.25
N PHE A 141 3.63 -11.68 -2.05
CA PHE A 141 4.07 -12.83 -1.27
C PHE A 141 5.24 -13.56 -1.92
N GLU A 142 5.06 -13.95 -3.18
CA GLU A 142 6.05 -14.59 -4.05
C GLU A 142 5.59 -14.59 -5.51
N GLY A 143 6.47 -15.06 -6.39
CA GLY A 143 6.18 -15.34 -7.78
C GLY A 143 6.62 -14.22 -8.73
N PRO A 144 6.69 -14.53 -10.03
CA PRO A 144 7.05 -13.56 -11.04
C PRO A 144 5.99 -12.46 -11.14
N ILE A 145 6.45 -11.23 -11.30
CA ILE A 145 5.62 -10.05 -11.55
C ILE A 145 6.13 -9.36 -12.81
N ARG A 146 5.20 -8.95 -13.66
CA ARG A 146 5.53 -8.21 -14.88
C ARG A 146 4.56 -7.07 -15.11
N SER A 147 5.05 -6.03 -15.76
CA SER A 147 4.17 -4.99 -16.30
C SER A 147 3.42 -5.53 -17.51
N ILE A 148 2.16 -5.14 -17.66
CA ILE A 148 1.26 -5.61 -18.73
C ILE A 148 0.70 -4.46 -19.58
N ASP A 149 1.25 -3.26 -19.43
CA ASP A 149 0.99 -2.13 -20.31
C ASP A 149 2.28 -1.36 -20.63
N ASP A 150 2.25 -0.60 -21.73
CA ASP A 150 3.40 0.18 -22.18
C ASP A 150 3.69 1.39 -21.27
N LEU A 151 2.69 1.79 -20.46
CA LEU A 151 2.79 2.92 -19.55
C LEU A 151 3.48 2.55 -18.23
N GLY A 152 3.64 1.25 -17.94
CA GLY A 152 4.22 0.75 -16.70
C GLY A 152 3.30 0.88 -15.49
N VAL A 153 2.02 1.21 -15.66
CA VAL A 153 1.10 1.52 -14.54
C VAL A 153 0.22 0.35 -14.13
N THR A 154 0.27 -0.74 -14.91
CA THR A 154 -0.37 -2.01 -14.58
C THR A 154 0.68 -3.11 -14.46
N TRP A 155 0.62 -3.81 -13.33
CA TRP A 155 1.47 -4.95 -13.00
C TRP A 155 0.61 -6.16 -12.68
N ALA A 156 1.06 -7.35 -13.04
CA ALA A 156 0.38 -8.59 -12.72
C ALA A 156 1.36 -9.66 -12.25
N THR A 157 0.88 -10.53 -11.37
CA THR A 157 1.53 -11.82 -11.16
C THR A 157 1.42 -12.67 -12.43
N ASP A 158 2.33 -13.63 -12.59
CA ASP A 158 2.40 -14.48 -13.79
C ASP A 158 2.35 -15.98 -13.44
N PHE A 159 1.28 -16.38 -12.76
CA PHE A 159 0.96 -17.77 -12.44
C PHE A 159 0.06 -18.41 -13.52
N PRO A 160 0.08 -19.74 -13.68
CA PRO A 160 -0.77 -20.43 -14.64
C PRO A 160 -2.28 -20.43 -14.30
N ASP A 161 -2.62 -20.28 -13.02
CA ASP A 161 -3.94 -20.58 -12.46
C ASP A 161 -4.75 -19.33 -12.09
N VAL A 162 -4.26 -18.52 -11.15
CA VAL A 162 -4.94 -17.31 -10.66
C VAL A 162 -3.90 -16.22 -10.47
N ASN A 163 -4.22 -15.03 -10.96
CA ASN A 163 -3.35 -13.86 -10.92
C ASN A 163 -4.01 -12.67 -10.25
N LEU A 164 -3.19 -11.75 -9.75
CA LEU A 164 -3.62 -10.44 -9.31
C LEU A 164 -3.07 -9.40 -10.27
N MET A 165 -3.95 -8.59 -10.84
CA MET A 165 -3.58 -7.34 -11.50
C MET A 165 -3.68 -6.19 -10.52
N VAL A 166 -2.64 -5.36 -10.48
CA VAL A 166 -2.57 -4.10 -9.75
C VAL A 166 -2.39 -2.99 -10.77
N LYS A 167 -3.36 -2.10 -10.87
CA LYS A 167 -3.30 -0.91 -11.73
C LYS A 167 -3.48 0.32 -10.88
N SER A 168 -2.51 1.23 -10.88
CA SER A 168 -2.61 2.49 -10.13
C SER A 168 -2.56 3.68 -11.08
N LEU A 169 -3.51 4.60 -10.90
CA LEU A 169 -3.63 5.85 -11.65
C LEU A 169 -3.57 7.01 -10.66
N GLY A 170 -3.22 8.20 -11.14
CA GLY A 170 -3.21 9.42 -10.36
C GLY A 170 -3.73 10.61 -11.15
N GLU A 171 -4.15 11.66 -10.43
CA GLU A 171 -4.49 12.97 -11.02
C GLU A 171 -3.30 13.58 -11.77
N GLU A 172 -2.10 13.20 -11.35
CA GLU A 172 -0.82 13.59 -11.93
C GLU A 172 -0.11 12.39 -12.54
N LYS A 173 0.98 12.65 -13.27
CA LYS A 173 1.81 11.58 -13.82
C LYS A 173 2.30 10.66 -12.69
N ILE A 174 2.05 9.36 -12.87
CA ILE A 174 2.48 8.29 -11.97
C ILE A 174 3.69 7.57 -12.57
N GLU A 175 4.67 7.26 -11.73
CA GLU A 175 5.83 6.43 -12.05
C GLU A 175 5.73 5.14 -11.27
N ALA A 176 6.10 4.01 -11.86
CA ALA A 176 6.06 2.72 -11.17
C ALA A 176 7.39 2.00 -11.27
N HIS A 177 7.81 1.38 -10.16
CA HIS A 177 9.06 0.64 -10.08
C HIS A 177 8.83 -0.70 -9.38
N LEU A 178 9.45 -1.75 -9.90
CA LEU A 178 9.53 -3.05 -9.26
C LEU A 178 10.86 -3.16 -8.52
N TYR A 179 10.78 -3.48 -7.23
CA TYR A 179 11.93 -3.78 -6.37
C TYR A 179 11.88 -5.25 -5.93
N GLU A 180 13.06 -5.85 -5.78
CA GLU A 180 13.22 -7.19 -5.23
C GLU A 180 14.58 -7.27 -4.54
N GLY A 181 14.59 -7.48 -3.22
CA GLY A 181 15.81 -7.62 -2.42
C GLY A 181 16.69 -6.37 -2.38
N GLN A 182 16.14 -5.16 -2.48
CA GLN A 182 16.96 -3.94 -2.51
C GLN A 182 17.48 -3.58 -1.12
N GLU A 183 18.77 -3.29 -1.00
CA GLU A 183 19.41 -2.84 0.25
C GLU A 183 19.83 -1.37 0.23
N ALA A 184 20.12 -0.82 -0.96
CA ALA A 184 20.56 0.57 -1.15
C ALA A 184 19.87 1.20 -2.37
N PRO A 185 19.59 2.52 -2.36
CA PRO A 185 19.86 3.48 -1.29
C PRO A 185 18.86 3.39 -0.11
N PHE A 186 17.84 2.54 -0.22
CA PHE A 186 16.88 2.22 0.83
C PHE A 186 16.44 0.76 0.69
N PHE A 187 15.91 0.18 1.77
CA PHE A 187 15.35 -1.17 1.75
C PHE A 187 13.99 -1.23 1.04
N ALA A 188 13.82 -2.20 0.15
CA ALA A 188 12.56 -2.47 -0.55
C ALA A 188 12.55 -3.91 -1.09
N GLY A 189 11.36 -4.50 -1.26
CA GLY A 189 11.22 -5.82 -1.87
C GLY A 189 11.75 -6.97 -1.00
N TRP A 190 11.44 -6.94 0.30
CA TRP A 190 11.80 -8.01 1.24
C TRP A 190 10.58 -8.56 1.95
N HIS A 191 10.59 -9.86 2.20
CA HIS A 191 9.56 -10.55 2.96
C HIS A 191 10.18 -11.54 3.94
N CYS A 192 9.60 -11.60 5.14
CA CYS A 192 9.99 -12.53 6.20
C CYS A 192 8.75 -13.29 6.72
N PRO A 193 8.35 -14.40 6.05
CA PRO A 193 7.15 -15.15 6.43
C PRO A 193 7.29 -15.85 7.79
N TYR A 194 8.52 -16.23 8.15
CA TYR A 194 8.85 -16.90 9.40
C TYR A 194 10.07 -16.26 10.05
N TYR A 195 10.19 -16.40 11.37
CA TYR A 195 11.34 -15.88 12.11
C TYR A 195 12.65 -16.39 11.50
N ASP A 196 13.59 -15.47 11.29
CA ASP A 196 14.88 -15.72 10.66
C ASP A 196 14.87 -16.21 9.20
N GLN A 197 13.72 -16.22 8.50
CA GLN A 197 13.61 -16.59 7.09
C GLN A 197 13.41 -15.38 6.19
N LEU A 198 14.46 -14.57 6.05
CA LEU A 198 14.48 -13.44 5.14
C LEU A 198 14.58 -13.91 3.69
N ARG A 199 13.69 -13.42 2.80
CA ARG A 199 13.79 -13.63 1.36
C ARG A 199 13.49 -12.35 0.58
N PRO A 200 14.16 -12.12 -0.57
CA PRO A 200 13.70 -11.15 -1.55
C PRO A 200 12.26 -11.48 -1.97
N ALA A 201 11.44 -10.45 -2.16
CA ALA A 201 10.08 -10.60 -2.65
C ALA A 201 9.69 -9.37 -3.49
N PRO A 202 8.83 -9.51 -4.49
CA PRO A 202 8.47 -8.39 -5.34
C PRO A 202 7.74 -7.28 -4.56
N GLU A 203 8.13 -6.03 -4.81
CA GLU A 203 7.42 -4.84 -4.37
C GLU A 203 7.20 -3.91 -5.56
N VAL A 204 5.93 -3.64 -5.89
CA VAL A 204 5.57 -2.59 -6.85
C VAL A 204 5.34 -1.30 -6.09
N ARG A 205 6.09 -0.26 -6.44
CA ARG A 205 5.96 1.07 -5.86
C ARG A 205 5.50 2.06 -6.92
N TYR A 206 4.39 2.74 -6.64
CA TYR A 206 3.88 3.83 -7.47
C TYR A 206 4.22 5.17 -6.82
N THR A 207 4.80 6.09 -7.59
CA THR A 207 5.22 7.41 -7.11
C THR A 207 4.46 8.49 -7.86
N ILE A 208 3.90 9.45 -7.11
CA ILE A 208 3.37 10.71 -7.66
C ILE A 208 4.17 11.85 -7.05
N ARG A 209 4.67 12.76 -7.89
CA ARG A 209 5.39 13.98 -7.47
C ARG A 209 4.52 15.19 -7.73
N HIS A 210 3.89 15.69 -6.68
CA HIS A 210 3.03 16.86 -6.73
C HIS A 210 3.01 17.55 -5.36
N SER A 211 2.86 18.87 -5.36
CA SER A 211 2.78 19.66 -4.13
C SER A 211 1.35 19.82 -3.66
N GLY A 212 1.08 19.48 -2.39
CA GLY A 212 -0.26 19.63 -1.81
C GLY A 212 -1.02 18.31 -1.76
N ARG A 213 -2.06 18.15 -2.59
CA ARG A 213 -2.94 16.97 -2.57
C ARG A 213 -2.47 15.94 -3.60
N ILE A 214 -2.28 14.70 -3.17
CA ILE A 214 -1.94 13.56 -4.02
C ILE A 214 -3.01 12.50 -3.86
N VAL A 215 -3.49 11.95 -4.98
CA VAL A 215 -4.46 10.86 -4.99
C VAL A 215 -3.97 9.71 -5.84
N PHE A 216 -3.99 8.51 -5.25
CA PHE A 216 -3.86 7.25 -5.97
C PHE A 216 -5.23 6.60 -6.11
N HIS A 217 -5.54 6.16 -7.33
CA HIS A 217 -6.68 5.35 -7.66
C HIS A 217 -6.16 3.98 -8.08
N THR A 218 -6.40 2.95 -7.28
CA THR A 218 -5.81 1.62 -7.51
C THR A 218 -6.88 0.56 -7.65
N LEU A 219 -6.82 -0.20 -8.74
CA LEU A 219 -7.58 -1.42 -8.93
C LEU A 219 -6.73 -2.61 -8.50
N LEU A 220 -7.28 -3.47 -7.65
CA LEU A 220 -6.75 -4.78 -7.27
C LEU A 220 -7.73 -5.83 -7.79
N LEU A 221 -7.41 -6.45 -8.92
CA LEU A 221 -8.31 -7.36 -9.62
C LEU A 221 -7.72 -8.77 -9.73
N PRO A 222 -8.20 -9.72 -8.90
CA PRO A 222 -7.98 -11.14 -9.13
C PRO A 222 -8.60 -11.59 -10.44
N VAL A 223 -7.87 -12.43 -11.19
CA VAL A 223 -8.32 -12.99 -12.46
C VAL A 223 -7.88 -14.45 -12.58
N GLU A 224 -8.72 -15.25 -13.22
CA GLU A 224 -8.38 -16.62 -13.55
C GLU A 224 -7.53 -16.68 -14.83
N GLY A 225 -6.53 -17.56 -14.81
CA GLY A 225 -5.65 -17.84 -15.93
C GLY A 225 -4.58 -16.76 -16.20
N PRO A 226 -3.82 -16.95 -17.29
CA PRO A 226 -2.76 -16.02 -17.69
C PRO A 226 -3.29 -14.63 -18.08
N VAL A 227 -2.50 -13.60 -17.79
CA VAL A 227 -2.85 -12.19 -18.06
C VAL A 227 -2.06 -11.65 -19.25
N SER A 228 -2.70 -11.24 -20.33
CA SER A 228 -2.02 -10.69 -21.51
C SER A 228 -2.29 -9.22 -21.79
N GLU A 229 -3.28 -8.63 -21.14
CA GLU A 229 -3.69 -7.24 -21.36
C GLU A 229 -4.12 -6.58 -20.05
N ALA A 230 -4.05 -5.25 -19.99
CA ALA A 230 -4.46 -4.48 -18.83
C ALA A 230 -5.99 -4.30 -18.78
N PRO A 231 -6.61 -4.24 -17.58
CA PRO A 231 -8.03 -3.99 -17.48
C PRO A 231 -8.39 -2.55 -17.85
N HIS A 232 -9.62 -2.37 -18.34
CA HIS A 232 -10.19 -1.05 -18.44
C HIS A 232 -10.51 -0.56 -17.02
N PHE A 233 -9.81 0.47 -16.59
CA PHE A 233 -10.01 1.10 -15.29
C PHE A 233 -9.88 2.60 -15.51
N VAL A 234 -11.01 3.29 -15.35
CA VAL A 234 -11.09 4.74 -15.52
C VAL A 234 -11.79 5.30 -14.29
N TYR A 235 -11.36 6.49 -13.87
CA TYR A 235 -12.02 7.24 -12.81
C TYR A 235 -12.45 8.61 -13.32
N SER A 236 -13.46 9.15 -12.66
CA SER A 236 -13.94 10.52 -12.78
C SER A 236 -14.18 11.06 -11.37
N ASP A 237 -14.54 12.34 -11.22
CA ASP A 237 -14.68 13.03 -9.93
C ASP A 237 -15.36 12.19 -8.84
N ASN A 238 -16.44 11.47 -9.17
CA ASN A 238 -17.19 10.65 -8.23
C ASN A 238 -17.51 9.25 -8.76
N ASN A 239 -16.83 8.74 -9.78
CA ASN A 239 -17.14 7.40 -10.29
C ASN A 239 -15.89 6.62 -10.73
N TYR A 240 -16.01 5.30 -10.67
CA TYR A 240 -15.10 4.36 -11.34
C TYR A 240 -15.87 3.49 -12.33
N ASP A 241 -15.23 3.26 -13.48
CA ASP A 241 -15.67 2.29 -14.49
C ASP A 241 -14.60 1.21 -14.64
N VAL A 242 -14.96 -0.05 -14.33
CA VAL A 242 -14.07 -1.22 -14.43
C VAL A 242 -14.63 -2.21 -15.43
N ARG A 243 -13.83 -2.61 -16.42
CA ARG A 243 -14.19 -3.69 -17.35
C ARG A 243 -13.07 -4.70 -17.54
N TRP A 244 -13.43 -5.99 -17.48
CA TRP A 244 -12.52 -7.11 -17.70
C TRP A 244 -13.28 -8.38 -18.09
N GLY A 245 -13.10 -8.87 -19.31
CA GLY A 245 -13.90 -10.00 -19.82
C GLY A 245 -15.40 -9.66 -19.78
N GLU A 246 -16.17 -10.42 -19.00
CA GLU A 246 -17.62 -10.19 -18.77
C GLU A 246 -17.91 -9.24 -17.61
N LEU A 247 -16.90 -8.85 -16.82
CA LEU A 247 -17.06 -7.89 -15.73
C LEU A 247 -17.27 -6.49 -16.29
N ASP A 248 -18.34 -5.83 -15.85
CA ASP A 248 -18.64 -4.41 -16.10
C ASP A 248 -19.20 -3.81 -14.80
N LEU A 249 -18.38 -3.00 -14.11
CA LEU A 249 -18.74 -2.38 -12.84
C LEU A 249 -18.73 -0.87 -12.97
N ARG A 250 -19.79 -0.25 -12.44
CA ARG A 250 -19.87 1.19 -12.20
C ARG A 250 -20.03 1.43 -10.71
N ILE A 251 -19.16 2.26 -10.16
CA ILE A 251 -19.13 2.55 -8.74
C ILE A 251 -19.24 4.05 -8.57
N HIS A 252 -20.25 4.49 -7.82
CA HIS A 252 -20.34 5.86 -7.35
C HIS A 252 -19.44 5.99 -6.11
N ALA A 253 -18.41 6.81 -6.22
CA ALA A 253 -17.30 6.94 -5.28
C ALA A 253 -17.03 8.41 -4.95
N PRO A 254 -17.94 9.08 -4.23
CA PRO A 254 -17.79 10.49 -3.90
C PRO A 254 -16.54 10.71 -3.05
N THR A 255 -15.95 11.90 -3.12
CA THR A 255 -14.81 12.28 -2.24
C THR A 255 -15.15 12.05 -0.78
N ASP A 256 -16.35 12.47 -0.37
CA ASP A 256 -16.90 12.30 0.97
C ASP A 256 -18.18 11.47 0.96
N GLY A 257 -18.32 10.62 1.97
CA GLY A 257 -19.44 9.68 2.10
C GLY A 257 -19.09 8.27 1.66
N ASP A 258 -20.11 7.42 1.69
CA ASP A 258 -19.99 6.00 1.37
C ASP A 258 -20.08 5.79 -0.15
N TRP A 259 -19.32 4.82 -0.63
CA TRP A 259 -19.37 4.41 -2.03
C TRP A 259 -20.46 3.36 -2.24
N SER A 260 -20.96 3.27 -3.47
CA SER A 260 -22.00 2.30 -3.84
C SER A 260 -21.83 1.79 -5.26
N LEU A 261 -22.32 0.58 -5.53
CA LEU A 261 -22.56 0.13 -6.90
C LEU A 261 -23.70 0.94 -7.54
N VAL A 262 -23.64 1.12 -8.86
CA VAL A 262 -24.64 1.84 -9.67
C VAL A 262 -25.34 0.88 -10.62
#